data_AF-G7W6M1-F1
#
_entry.id   AF-G7W6M1-F1
#
_cell.length_a   1.000
_cell.length_b   1.000
_cell.length_c   1.000
_cell.angle_alpha   90.00
_cell.angle_beta   90.00
_cell.angle_gamma   90.00
#
_symmetry.space_group_name_H-M   'P 1'
#
loop_
_entity.id
_entity.type
_entity.pdbx_description
1 polymer ?
#
loop_
_entity_poly.entity_id
_entity_poly.type
_entity_poly.pdbx_seq_one_letter_code
_entity_poly.pdbx_strand_id
1 'polypeptide(L)'
;MCGSQVPNYVRRYCDNLDEFKWQWFYNQMIEPMEFVADTDYLLYVLKWILKYDFDDLGYAVYFQTIMDPEMLPEPLIKDKWRTILDKRYQERFRNDISEMH
;
A
#
# COMPACT_ATOMS: atom_id res chain seq x y z
N MET A 1 1.37 -31.16 7.69
CA MET A 1 2.07 -29.93 8.10
C MET A 1 2.43 -29.19 6.82
N CYS A 2 1.66 -28.16 6.47
CA CYS A 2 1.92 -27.35 5.27
C CYS A 2 3.09 -26.42 5.60
N GLY A 3 4.32 -26.87 5.35
CA GLY A 3 5.50 -26.03 5.51
C GLY A 3 5.38 -24.88 4.52
N SER A 4 5.06 -23.69 5.02
CA SER A 4 4.97 -22.47 4.22
C SER A 4 6.32 -22.24 3.55
N GLN A 5 6.42 -22.57 2.27
CA GLN A 5 7.53 -22.18 1.41
C GLN A 5 7.37 -20.69 1.11
N VAL A 6 7.56 -19.87 2.14
CA VAL A 6 7.69 -18.43 1.99
C VAL A 6 8.91 -18.19 1.09
N PRO A 7 8.76 -17.52 -0.07
CA PRO A 7 9.88 -17.30 -0.97
C PRO A 7 11.07 -16.63 -0.26
N ASN A 8 12.29 -17.03 -0.61
CA ASN A 8 13.52 -16.55 0.06
C ASN A 8 13.64 -15.01 0.08
N TYR A 9 13.08 -14.31 -0.91
CA TYR A 9 13.10 -12.84 -0.92
C TYR A 9 12.23 -12.24 0.20
N VAL A 10 11.08 -12.84 0.51
CA VAL A 10 10.20 -12.41 1.61
C VAL A 10 10.88 -12.67 2.95
N ARG A 11 11.53 -13.84 3.10
CA ARG A 11 12.28 -14.17 4.30
C ARG A 11 13.41 -13.17 4.56
N ARG A 12 14.23 -12.89 3.55
CA ARG A 12 15.32 -11.90 3.63
C ARG A 12 14.81 -10.50 3.94
N TYR A 13 13.65 -10.11 3.40
CA TYR A 13 13.04 -8.84 3.73
C TYR A 13 12.69 -8.78 5.23
N CYS A 14 11.99 -9.79 5.75
CA CYS A 14 11.64 -9.89 7.16
C CYS A 14 12.86 -9.95 8.10
N ASP A 15 13.90 -10.70 7.72
CA ASP A 15 15.12 -10.87 8.51
C ASP A 15 15.97 -9.57 8.59
N ASN A 16 15.82 -8.67 7.61
CA ASN A 16 16.53 -7.38 7.55
C ASN A 16 15.82 -6.23 8.28
N LEU A 17 14.59 -6.46 8.74
CA LEU A 17 13.83 -5.51 9.53
C LEU A 17 14.23 -5.65 11.00
N ASP A 18 14.88 -4.61 11.55
CA ASP A 18 15.05 -4.47 12.99
C ASP A 18 13.71 -4.09 13.66
N GLU A 19 13.67 -4.14 14.99
CA GLU A 19 12.47 -3.86 15.78
C GLU A 19 11.85 -2.49 15.47
N PHE A 20 12.67 -1.47 15.19
CA PHE A 20 12.21 -0.14 14.84
C PHE A 20 11.51 -0.13 13.47
N LYS A 21 12.12 -0.76 12.45
CA LYS A 21 11.52 -0.87 11.12
C LYS A 21 10.25 -1.70 11.13
N TRP A 22 10.20 -2.75 11.95
CA TRP A 22 9.00 -3.55 12.15
C TRP A 22 7.87 -2.73 12.76
N GLN A 23 8.15 -1.98 13.83
CA GLN A 23 7.17 -1.12 14.47
C GLN A 23 6.66 -0.03 13.52
N TRP A 24 7.57 0.58 12.75
CA TRP A 24 7.19 1.56 11.74
C TRP A 24 6.27 0.95 10.68
N PHE A 25 6.65 -0.21 10.11
CA PHE A 25 5.83 -0.89 9.10
C PHE A 25 4.47 -1.32 9.65
N TYR A 26 4.43 -1.84 10.88
CA TYR A 26 3.18 -2.17 11.56
C TYR A 26 2.26 -0.94 11.68
N ASN A 27 2.81 0.20 12.10
CA ASN A 27 2.03 1.44 12.22
C ASN A 27 1.50 1.91 10.85
N GLN A 28 2.29 1.74 9.78
CA GLN A 28 1.87 2.06 8.42
C GLN A 28 0.72 1.16 7.93
N MET A 29 0.63 -0.08 8.39
CA MET A 29 -0.40 -1.05 7.97
C MET A 29 -1.78 -0.80 8.60
N ILE A 30 -1.86 -0.14 9.75
CA ILE A 30 -3.11 0.01 10.52
C ILE A 30 -4.21 0.68 9.69
N GLU A 31 -3.94 1.87 9.14
CA GLU A 31 -4.96 2.64 8.43
C GLU A 31 -5.35 2.02 7.07
N PRO A 32 -4.41 1.55 6.23
CA PRO A 32 -4.73 0.80 5.02
C PRO A 32 -5.66 -0.38 5.25
N MET A 33 -5.42 -1.18 6.30
CA MET A 33 -6.31 -2.29 6.67
C MET A 33 -7.74 -1.83 6.99
N GLU A 34 -7.92 -0.61 7.49
CA GLU A 34 -9.23 -0.05 7.77
C GLU A 34 -9.95 0.46 6.51
N PHE A 35 -9.22 1.00 5.54
CA PHE A 35 -9.83 1.66 4.38
C PHE A 35 -9.91 0.83 3.10
N VAL A 36 -9.06 -0.18 2.90
CA VAL A 36 -9.18 -1.07 1.74
C VAL A 36 -10.45 -1.90 1.83
N ALA A 37 -11.11 -2.10 0.69
CA ALA A 37 -12.29 -2.95 0.59
C ALA A 37 -11.91 -4.44 0.53
N ASP A 38 -10.74 -4.75 -0.04
CA ASP A 38 -10.20 -6.08 -0.18
C ASP A 38 -8.76 -6.15 0.37
N THR A 39 -8.48 -7.14 1.21
CA THR A 39 -7.13 -7.35 1.78
C THR A 39 -6.17 -7.92 0.74
N ASP A 40 -6.67 -8.68 -0.24
CA ASP A 40 -5.84 -9.21 -1.32
C ASP A 40 -5.29 -8.07 -2.19
N TYR A 41 -6.04 -6.98 -2.32
CA TYR A 41 -5.57 -5.75 -2.96
C TYR A 41 -4.42 -5.08 -2.19
N LEU A 42 -4.51 -4.98 -0.85
CA LEU A 42 -3.40 -4.44 -0.06
C LEU A 42 -2.13 -5.28 -0.24
N LEU A 43 -2.27 -6.61 -0.29
CA LEU A 43 -1.14 -7.51 -0.57
C LEU A 43 -0.56 -7.30 -1.98
N TYR A 44 -1.41 -7.02 -2.97
CA TYR A 44 -0.96 -6.65 -4.31
C TYR A 44 -0.14 -5.35 -4.29
N VAL A 45 -0.64 -4.30 -3.65
CA VAL A 45 0.08 -3.02 -3.51
C VAL A 45 1.41 -3.22 -2.78
N LEU A 46 1.44 -4.00 -1.70
CA LEU A 46 2.67 -4.30 -0.97
C LEU A 46 3.73 -4.98 -1.86
N LYS A 47 3.35 -5.86 -2.80
CA LYS A 47 4.32 -6.46 -3.75
C LYS A 47 5.01 -5.44 -4.63
N TRP A 48 4.31 -4.36 -4.98
CA TRP A 48 4.86 -3.26 -5.76
C TRP A 48 5.75 -2.37 -4.91
N ILE A 49 5.30 -2.05 -3.70
CA ILE A 49 6.06 -1.25 -2.74
C ILE A 49 7.36 -1.93 -2.31
N LEU A 50 7.44 -3.27 -2.32
CA LEU A 50 8.73 -3.96 -2.11
C LEU A 50 9.76 -3.68 -3.22
N LYS A 51 9.40 -2.99 -4.30
CA LYS A 51 10.29 -2.63 -5.43
C LYS A 51 10.66 -1.15 -5.46
N TYR A 52 10.08 -0.30 -4.61
CA TYR A 52 10.37 1.14 -4.55
C TYR A 52 10.27 1.66 -3.12
N ASP A 53 11.08 2.66 -2.78
CA ASP A 53 11.01 3.27 -1.45
C ASP A 53 9.70 4.05 -1.29
N PHE A 54 9.09 3.92 -0.11
CA PHE A 54 7.89 4.66 0.27
C PHE A 54 8.03 5.17 1.70
N ASP A 55 7.38 6.29 1.98
CA ASP A 55 7.32 6.94 3.29
C ASP A 55 5.91 6.91 3.91
N ASP A 56 4.87 6.68 3.09
CA ASP A 56 3.47 6.60 3.49
C ASP A 56 2.75 5.48 2.72
N LEU A 57 2.40 4.40 3.41
CA LEU A 57 1.69 3.26 2.81
C LEU A 57 0.26 3.64 2.40
N GLY A 58 -0.40 4.49 3.19
CA GLY A 58 -1.74 4.98 2.90
C GLY A 58 -1.79 5.72 1.57
N TYR A 59 -0.80 6.58 1.36
CA TYR A 59 -0.62 7.28 0.10
C TYR A 59 -0.32 6.32 -1.06
N ALA A 60 0.57 5.35 -0.87
CA ALA A 60 0.92 4.41 -1.93
C ALA A 60 -0.30 3.58 -2.39
N VAL A 61 -1.15 3.14 -1.47
CA VAL A 61 -2.41 2.44 -1.80
C VAL A 61 -3.38 3.39 -2.52
N TYR A 62 -3.52 4.63 -2.05
CA TYR A 62 -4.35 5.65 -2.71
C TYR A 62 -3.88 5.93 -4.14
N PHE A 63 -2.59 6.16 -4.34
CA PHE A 63 -1.97 6.42 -5.63
C PHE A 63 -2.22 5.29 -6.61
N GLN A 64 -1.93 4.04 -6.22
CA GLN A 64 -2.16 2.86 -7.07
C GLN A 64 -3.64 2.70 -7.41
N THR A 65 -4.55 2.97 -6.48
CA THR A 65 -6.00 2.89 -6.71
C THR A 65 -6.48 3.87 -7.77
N ILE A 66 -5.83 5.02 -7.90
CA ILE A 66 -6.17 6.03 -8.92
C ILE A 66 -5.48 5.73 -10.25
N MET A 67 -4.26 5.20 -10.19
CA MET A 67 -3.42 4.98 -11.37
C MET A 67 -3.64 3.64 -12.08
N ASP A 68 -4.29 2.65 -11.45
CA ASP A 68 -4.54 1.33 -12.04
C ASP A 68 -5.87 1.31 -12.82
N PRO A 69 -5.84 1.33 -14.18
CA PRO A 69 -7.05 1.36 -14.99
C PRO A 69 -7.70 -0.02 -15.15
N GLU A 70 -7.05 -1.11 -14.72
CA GLU A 70 -7.51 -2.49 -14.95
C GLU A 70 -8.36 -3.05 -13.80
N MET A 71 -8.42 -2.39 -12.65
CA MET A 71 -9.10 -2.89 -11.45
C MET A 71 -10.58 -2.47 -11.31
N LEU A 72 -11.38 -2.54 -12.38
CA LEU A 72 -12.84 -2.36 -12.29
C LEU A 72 -13.57 -3.66 -12.62
N PRO A 73 -14.55 -4.04 -11.77
CA PRO A 73 -15.66 -3.14 -11.43
C PRO A 73 -15.89 -2.79 -9.95
N GLU A 74 -15.16 -3.35 -8.98
CA GLU A 74 -15.41 -3.15 -7.55
C GLU A 74 -14.54 -2.06 -6.92
N PRO A 75 -15.06 -1.24 -5.99
CA PRO A 75 -14.30 -0.17 -5.36
C PRO A 75 -13.22 -0.75 -4.41
N LEU A 76 -11.95 -0.49 -4.72
CA LEU A 76 -10.78 -0.97 -3.94
C LEU A 76 -10.63 -0.28 -2.57
N ILE A 77 -11.22 0.90 -2.42
CA ILE A 77 -11.29 1.69 -1.18
C ILE A 77 -12.75 1.78 -0.76
N LYS A 78 -13.02 1.53 0.52
CA LYS A 78 -14.36 1.69 1.11
C LYS A 78 -14.84 3.14 0.94
N ASP A 79 -16.07 3.32 0.47
CA ASP A 79 -16.64 4.65 0.14
C ASP A 79 -16.46 5.71 1.24
N LYS A 80 -16.65 5.32 2.51
CA LYS A 80 -16.52 6.23 3.67
C LYS A 80 -15.14 6.88 3.80
N TRP A 81 -14.11 6.24 3.26
CA TRP A 81 -12.72 6.72 3.32
C TRP A 81 -12.33 7.55 2.12
N ARG A 82 -13.07 7.48 1.01
CA ARG A 82 -12.68 8.14 -0.24
C ARG A 82 -12.47 9.65 -0.07
N THR A 83 -13.46 10.34 0.49
CA THR A 83 -13.38 11.78 0.78
C THR A 83 -12.25 12.14 1.77
N ILE A 84 -11.92 11.24 2.70
CA ILE A 84 -10.86 11.46 3.69
C ILE A 84 -9.50 11.41 3.00
N LEU A 85 -9.28 10.37 2.19
CA LEU A 85 -8.03 10.15 1.46
C LEU A 85 -7.84 11.19 0.36
N ASP A 86 -8.88 11.56 -0.39
CA ASP A 86 -8.84 12.64 -1.38
C ASP A 86 -8.37 13.95 -0.73
N LYS A 87 -8.97 14.35 0.39
CA LYS A 87 -8.57 15.58 1.10
C LYS A 87 -7.12 15.54 1.60
N ARG A 88 -6.64 14.36 1.98
CA ARG A 88 -5.29 14.20 2.54
C ARG A 88 -4.21 14.14 1.46
N TYR A 89 -4.49 13.48 0.34
CA TYR A 89 -3.48 13.06 -0.62
C TYR A 89 -3.61 13.67 -2.01
N GLN A 90 -4.71 14.32 -2.34
CA GLN A 90 -4.92 14.86 -3.68
C GLN A 90 -3.86 15.90 -4.10
N GLU A 91 -3.38 16.73 -3.18
CA GLU A 91 -2.32 17.70 -3.49
C GLU A 91 -0.99 17.00 -3.81
N ARG A 92 -0.57 16.07 -2.94
CA ARG A 92 0.63 15.24 -3.17
C ARG A 92 0.54 14.47 -4.49
N PHE A 93 -0.61 13.86 -4.76
CA PHE A 93 -0.88 13.17 -6.02
C PHE A 93 -0.69 14.07 -7.24
N ARG A 94 -1.23 15.29 -7.21
CA ARG A 94 -1.08 16.23 -8.33
C ARG A 94 0.37 16.64 -8.56
N ASN A 95 1.13 16.83 -7.48
CA ASN A 95 2.55 17.18 -7.57
C ASN A 95 3.34 16.02 -8.17
N ASP A 96 3.17 14.80 -7.64
CA ASP A 96 3.88 13.61 -8.13
C ASP A 96 3.58 13.34 -9.62
N ILE A 97 2.32 13.46 -10.05
CA ILE A 97 1.95 13.29 -11.47
C ILE A 97 2.52 14.41 -12.35
N SER A 98 2.59 15.64 -11.85
CA SER A 98 3.20 16.76 -12.58
C SER A 98 4.70 16.61 -12.74
N GLU A 99 5.40 15.95 -11.81
CA GLU A 99 6.84 15.69 -11.90
C GLU A 99 7.18 14.50 -12.81
N MET A 100 6.21 13.61 -13.06
CA MET A 100 6.34 12.50 -14.01
C MET A 100 6.17 12.91 -15.48
N HIS A 101 5.70 14.14 -15.73
CA HIS A 101 5.45 14.72 -17.06
C HIS A 101 6.49 15.77 -17.45
#